data_AF-A0A931UCD8-F1
#
_entry.id   AF-A0A931UCD8-F1
#
_cell.length_a   1.000
_cell.length_b   1.000
_cell.length_c   1.000
_cell.angle_alpha   90.00
_cell.angle_beta   90.00
_cell.angle_gamma   90.00
#
_symmetry.space_group_name_H-M   'P 1'
#
loop_
_entity.id
_entity.type
_entity.pdbx_description
1 polymer ?
#
loop_
_entity_poly.entity_id
_entity_poly.type
_entity_poly.pdbx_seq_one_letter_code
_entity_poly.pdbx_strand_id
1 'polypeptide(L)'
;MEAMLIINDYLVLPPVLPANFSKLGRDQQRDNLIQYFVPNAVFHQGTRLLNLVARWYDLFFVDAASLSDRSDYVDIRASLTSVTGMQADLFYWIASAFVSHWMKSFDDIIKSGVPRLNPREWFKDLTITPEEYGLVLKELAATTEELKEEVGKRPDWEPYYFLPIQRKPLLKIGDLVFCLSRHFLAAKISSGLYHLLLTGLPTAPERDKFLSFFGCPFECYVNRLLGRIFPATELARRHYPNPKGQSTGRELIDAVLDYGNALVLIEAKATLFSLAALVSGEAAEIERKLEDIVYDASKQLDTAIKAIKGGELKYLGVSPERIKMYFPLVVTLQFLPSEPLLYKKLRDEIAERGYLRGQDIAPLQVAYIEDLERLEIAMTSGRSLSELLWEKVSNERFRIMTFGNFLIERAPEIFNNQNQYLLRQFDAVTQEMVAFFKSREKLNSDG
;
A
#
# COMPACT_ATOMS: atom_id res chain seq x y z
N MET A 1 0.81 -3.48 19.12
CA MET A 1 0.94 -3.76 20.58
C MET A 1 0.86 -2.47 21.40
N GLU A 2 1.55 -1.39 21.02
CA GLU A 2 1.57 -0.09 21.75
C GLU A 2 0.19 0.56 21.99
N ALA A 3 -0.68 0.66 20.98
CA ALA A 3 -2.02 1.25 21.15
C ALA A 3 -3.06 0.29 21.75
N MET A 4 -2.90 -1.02 21.57
CA MET A 4 -3.85 -2.02 22.07
C MET A 4 -3.78 -2.19 23.58
N LEU A 5 -2.60 -2.10 24.20
CA LEU A 5 -2.49 -2.20 25.67
C LEU A 5 -3.20 -1.03 26.37
N ILE A 6 -3.17 0.17 25.79
CA ILE A 6 -3.84 1.36 26.35
C ILE A 6 -5.36 1.27 26.21
N ILE A 7 -5.86 0.58 25.18
CA ILE A 7 -7.29 0.54 24.84
C ILE A 7 -7.99 -0.69 25.46
N ASN A 8 -7.29 -1.82 25.59
CA ASN A 8 -7.84 -3.07 26.11
C ASN A 8 -8.08 -3.06 27.62
N ASP A 9 -7.33 -2.26 28.39
CA ASP A 9 -7.49 -2.16 29.85
C ASP A 9 -8.63 -1.20 30.26
N TYR A 10 -9.16 -0.38 29.34
CA TYR A 10 -10.14 0.66 29.64
C TYR A 10 -11.48 0.52 28.91
N LEU A 11 -11.64 -0.44 28.00
CA LEU A 11 -12.84 -0.59 27.19
C LEU A 11 -13.40 -2.02 27.24
N VAL A 12 -14.67 -2.14 27.64
CA VAL A 12 -15.45 -3.36 27.42
C VAL A 12 -15.74 -3.44 25.93
N LEU A 13 -14.97 -4.25 25.20
CA LEU A 13 -15.22 -4.49 23.79
C LEU A 13 -16.57 -5.21 23.62
N PRO A 14 -17.51 -4.69 22.84
CA PRO A 14 -18.74 -5.42 22.54
C PRO A 14 -18.42 -6.73 21.80
N PRO A 15 -19.34 -7.72 21.82
CA PRO A 15 -19.13 -8.97 21.12
C PRO A 15 -18.86 -8.71 19.63
N VAL A 16 -17.76 -9.28 19.16
CA VAL A 16 -17.22 -9.21 17.79
C VAL A 16 -18.23 -9.61 16.70
N LEU A 17 -19.18 -10.48 17.04
CA LEU A 17 -20.24 -10.93 16.15
C LEU A 17 -21.60 -10.50 16.69
N PRO A 18 -22.58 -10.18 15.82
CA PRO A 18 -23.91 -9.82 16.27
C PRO A 18 -24.55 -10.98 17.07
N ALA A 19 -25.36 -10.67 18.07
CA ALA A 19 -25.95 -11.66 18.99
C ALA A 19 -26.77 -12.76 18.27
N ASN A 20 -27.25 -12.49 17.06
CA ASN A 20 -27.98 -13.44 16.21
C ASN A 20 -27.11 -14.16 15.18
N PHE A 21 -25.77 -14.01 15.19
CA PHE A 21 -24.88 -14.55 14.16
C PHE A 21 -25.11 -16.05 13.88
N SER A 22 -25.28 -16.86 14.94
CA SER A 22 -25.55 -18.30 14.82
C SER A 22 -26.89 -18.65 14.16
N LYS A 23 -27.82 -17.69 14.08
CA LYS A 23 -29.14 -17.84 13.45
C LYS A 23 -29.19 -17.35 12.00
N LEU A 24 -28.13 -16.69 11.53
CA LEU A 24 -28.04 -16.20 10.15
C LEU A 24 -27.80 -17.37 9.18
N GLY A 25 -28.21 -17.19 7.92
CA GLY A 25 -27.86 -18.13 6.84
C GLY A 25 -26.35 -18.16 6.60
N ARG A 26 -25.82 -19.26 6.04
CA ARG A 26 -24.36 -19.44 5.84
C ARG A 26 -23.71 -18.32 5.05
N ASP A 27 -24.37 -17.82 4.00
CA ASP A 27 -23.83 -16.73 3.18
C ASP A 27 -23.75 -15.42 3.97
N GLN A 28 -24.79 -15.13 4.76
CA GLN A 28 -24.82 -13.94 5.61
C GLN A 28 -23.83 -14.03 6.78
N GLN A 29 -23.61 -15.23 7.33
CA GLN A 29 -22.54 -15.48 8.30
C GLN A 29 -21.16 -15.22 7.68
N ARG A 30 -20.93 -15.72 6.45
CA ARG A 30 -19.68 -15.51 5.72
C ARG A 30 -19.44 -14.02 5.46
N ASP A 31 -20.45 -13.30 5.00
CA ASP A 31 -20.32 -11.88 4.68
C ASP A 31 -20.03 -11.04 5.94
N ASN A 32 -20.69 -11.33 7.05
CA ASN A 32 -20.39 -10.70 8.35
C ASN A 32 -18.96 -11.01 8.83
N LEU A 33 -18.46 -12.22 8.61
CA LEU A 33 -17.06 -12.55 8.93
C LEU A 33 -16.08 -11.79 8.05
N ILE A 34 -16.36 -11.66 6.74
CA ILE A 34 -15.51 -10.89 5.82
C ILE A 34 -15.45 -9.42 6.25
N GLN A 35 -16.60 -8.82 6.59
CA GLN A 35 -16.68 -7.44 7.11
C GLN A 35 -15.84 -7.22 8.36
N TYR A 36 -15.66 -8.25 9.19
CA TYR A 36 -14.81 -8.18 10.36
C TYR A 36 -13.32 -8.41 10.04
N PHE A 37 -13.01 -9.43 9.25
CA PHE A 37 -11.63 -9.83 8.99
C PHE A 37 -10.88 -8.82 8.13
N VAL A 38 -11.55 -8.18 7.16
CA VAL A 38 -10.89 -7.23 6.25
C VAL A 38 -10.30 -6.03 7.01
N PRO A 39 -11.08 -5.25 7.79
CA PRO A 39 -10.57 -4.24 8.72
C PRO A 39 -9.41 -4.69 9.59
N ASN A 40 -9.60 -5.81 10.28
CA ASN A 40 -8.65 -6.31 11.26
C ASN A 40 -7.31 -6.69 10.61
N ALA A 41 -7.36 -7.32 9.44
CA ALA A 41 -6.16 -7.75 8.75
C ALA A 41 -5.42 -6.58 8.07
N VAL A 42 -6.12 -5.57 7.56
CA VAL A 42 -5.49 -4.32 7.09
C VAL A 42 -4.82 -3.60 8.27
N PHE A 43 -5.44 -3.60 9.44
CA PHE A 43 -4.88 -2.99 10.64
C PHE A 43 -3.63 -3.71 11.16
N HIS A 44 -3.63 -5.04 11.16
CA HIS A 44 -2.52 -5.86 11.63
C HIS A 44 -1.45 -6.14 10.57
N GLN A 45 -1.49 -5.43 9.45
CA GLN A 45 -0.52 -5.59 8.39
C GLN A 45 0.90 -5.27 8.88
N GLY A 46 1.78 -6.28 8.85
CA GLY A 46 3.18 -6.18 9.25
C GLY A 46 4.06 -5.49 8.21
N THR A 47 3.82 -4.20 7.95
CA THR A 47 4.63 -3.40 7.04
C THR A 47 5.89 -2.88 7.73
N ARG A 48 7.06 -3.08 7.10
CA ARG A 48 8.29 -2.44 7.55
C ARG A 48 8.23 -0.93 7.29
N LEU A 49 8.39 -0.13 8.34
CA LEU A 49 8.28 1.33 8.28
C LEU A 49 9.20 1.96 7.22
N LEU A 50 10.43 1.48 7.11
CA LEU A 50 11.40 1.97 6.12
C LEU A 50 10.90 1.78 4.69
N ASN A 51 10.41 0.58 4.39
CA ASN A 51 9.86 0.25 3.08
C ASN A 51 8.63 1.11 2.76
N LEU A 52 7.78 1.35 3.76
CA LEU A 52 6.61 2.20 3.60
C LEU A 52 7.01 3.62 3.20
N VAL A 53 7.88 4.25 3.97
CA VAL A 53 8.32 5.64 3.72
C VAL A 53 9.01 5.74 2.36
N ALA A 54 9.96 4.84 2.07
CA ALA A 54 10.69 4.86 0.81
C ALA A 54 9.79 4.65 -0.42
N ARG A 55 8.88 3.65 -0.38
CA ARG A 55 7.95 3.38 -1.49
C ARG A 55 7.05 4.57 -1.76
N TRP A 56 6.44 5.12 -0.72
CA TRP A 56 5.50 6.23 -0.90
C TRP A 56 6.23 7.51 -1.31
N TYR A 57 7.48 7.72 -0.88
CA TYR A 57 8.30 8.80 -1.44
C TYR A 57 8.49 8.65 -2.95
N ASP A 58 8.92 7.46 -3.39
CA ASP A 58 9.08 7.14 -4.82
C ASP A 58 7.78 7.42 -5.59
N LEU A 59 6.64 6.89 -5.12
CA LEU A 59 5.35 7.07 -5.78
C LEU A 59 4.94 8.55 -5.91
N PHE A 60 5.05 9.32 -4.84
CA PHE A 60 4.58 10.71 -4.78
C PHE A 60 5.52 11.69 -5.47
N PHE A 61 6.83 11.50 -5.32
CA PHE A 61 7.82 12.55 -5.59
C PHE A 61 8.80 12.20 -6.72
N VAL A 62 8.91 10.92 -7.10
CA VAL A 62 9.82 10.45 -8.15
C VAL A 62 9.03 9.94 -9.35
N ASP A 63 8.25 8.88 -9.18
CA ASP A 63 7.52 8.20 -10.24
C ASP A 63 6.42 9.11 -10.81
N ALA A 64 5.64 9.78 -9.95
CA ALA A 64 4.64 10.75 -10.44
C ALA A 64 5.27 11.91 -11.21
N ALA A 65 6.41 12.46 -10.75
CA ALA A 65 7.10 13.55 -11.44
C ALA A 65 7.63 13.12 -12.82
N SER A 66 8.05 11.87 -12.97
CA SER A 66 8.52 11.32 -14.25
C SER A 66 7.44 11.23 -15.34
N LEU A 67 6.17 11.40 -14.95
CA LEU A 67 5.00 11.30 -15.83
C LEU A 67 4.45 12.68 -16.25
N SER A 68 5.25 13.75 -16.15
CA SER A 68 4.85 15.13 -16.48
C SER A 68 4.35 15.31 -17.91
N ASP A 69 4.78 14.46 -18.84
CA ASP A 69 4.45 14.56 -20.27
C ASP A 69 3.09 13.94 -20.62
N ARG A 70 2.41 13.29 -19.66
CA ARG A 70 1.11 12.68 -19.89
C ARG A 70 0.00 13.72 -19.99
N SER A 71 -0.98 13.48 -20.86
CA SER A 71 -2.14 14.36 -21.00
C SER A 71 -3.04 14.40 -19.75
N ASP A 72 -3.07 13.32 -18.97
CA ASP A 72 -3.81 13.19 -17.72
C ASP A 72 -2.98 13.53 -16.47
N TYR A 73 -1.77 14.10 -16.64
CA TYR A 73 -0.87 14.42 -15.55
C TYR A 73 -1.54 15.26 -14.45
N VAL A 74 -1.21 14.90 -13.21
CA VAL A 74 -1.56 15.65 -12.00
C VAL A 74 -0.27 15.98 -11.26
N ASP A 75 0.02 17.27 -11.09
CA ASP A 75 1.12 17.72 -10.26
C ASP A 75 0.77 17.49 -8.78
N ILE A 76 1.26 16.37 -8.27
CA ILE A 76 1.07 15.93 -6.89
C ILE A 76 1.69 16.92 -5.90
N ARG A 77 2.84 17.53 -6.22
CA ARG A 77 3.52 18.50 -5.33
C ARG A 77 2.71 19.79 -5.24
N ALA A 78 2.20 20.29 -6.36
CA ALA A 78 1.31 21.44 -6.37
C ALA A 78 0.00 21.14 -5.63
N SER A 79 -0.56 19.94 -5.82
CA SER A 79 -1.79 19.51 -5.15
C SER A 79 -1.60 19.44 -3.63
N LEU A 80 -0.50 18.82 -3.15
CA LEU A 80 -0.17 18.79 -1.72
C LEU A 80 0.04 20.19 -1.16
N THR A 81 0.68 21.07 -1.94
CA THR A 81 0.88 22.46 -1.54
C THR A 81 -0.44 23.21 -1.37
N SER A 82 -1.36 23.03 -2.32
CA SER A 82 -2.71 23.61 -2.24
C SER A 82 -3.50 23.09 -1.04
N VAL A 83 -3.41 21.79 -0.74
CA VAL A 83 -4.18 21.16 0.34
C VAL A 83 -3.63 21.53 1.72
N THR A 84 -2.32 21.57 1.88
CA THR A 84 -1.66 21.82 3.17
C THR A 84 -1.44 23.30 3.47
N GLY A 85 -1.47 24.15 2.44
CA GLY A 85 -1.07 25.57 2.55
C GLY A 85 0.44 25.76 2.76
N MET A 86 1.25 24.72 2.51
CA MET A 86 2.69 24.68 2.71
C MET A 86 3.36 24.00 1.52
N GLN A 87 4.56 24.43 1.11
CA GLN A 87 5.29 23.71 0.07
C GLN A 87 5.43 22.22 0.39
N ALA A 88 5.10 21.35 -0.58
CA ALA A 88 5.02 19.91 -0.37
C ALA A 88 6.30 19.31 0.25
N ASP A 89 7.49 19.72 -0.22
CA ASP A 89 8.77 19.28 0.34
C ASP A 89 8.94 19.72 1.80
N LEU A 90 8.65 20.98 2.10
CA LEU A 90 8.73 21.53 3.45
C LEU A 90 7.80 20.77 4.41
N PHE A 91 6.57 20.51 3.98
CA PHE A 91 5.62 19.69 4.73
C PHE A 91 6.17 18.28 4.97
N TYR A 92 6.63 17.63 3.90
CA TYR A 92 7.15 16.26 3.96
C TYR A 92 8.38 16.14 4.87
N TRP A 93 9.33 17.07 4.79
CA TRP A 93 10.55 17.03 5.61
C TRP A 93 10.31 17.31 7.09
N ILE A 94 9.46 18.29 7.43
CA ILE A 94 9.09 18.53 8.83
C ILE A 94 8.31 17.31 9.38
N ALA A 95 7.38 16.74 8.60
CA ALA A 95 6.64 15.55 9.01
C ALA A 95 7.54 14.31 9.16
N SER A 96 8.53 14.17 8.27
CA SER A 96 9.54 13.10 8.34
C SER A 96 10.47 13.27 9.54
N ALA A 97 10.85 14.50 9.89
CA ALA A 97 11.60 14.75 11.13
C ALA A 97 10.83 14.21 12.33
N PHE A 98 9.54 14.55 12.46
CA PHE A 98 8.69 14.01 13.52
C PHE A 98 8.75 12.47 13.52
N VAL A 99 8.57 11.79 12.38
CA VAL A 99 8.73 10.32 12.31
C VAL A 99 10.09 9.88 12.85
N SER A 100 11.19 10.48 12.40
CA SER A 100 12.56 10.14 12.83
C SER A 100 12.77 10.27 14.33
N HIS A 101 12.18 11.27 15.00
CA HIS A 101 12.30 11.45 16.46
C HIS A 101 11.78 10.25 17.24
N TRP A 102 10.71 9.62 16.77
CA TRP A 102 10.10 8.44 17.41
C TRP A 102 10.56 7.10 16.81
N MET A 103 11.43 7.10 15.81
CA MET A 103 12.03 5.86 15.27
C MET A 103 13.14 5.26 16.15
N LYS A 104 13.37 5.81 17.35
CA LYS A 104 14.34 5.27 18.33
C LYS A 104 14.04 3.81 18.68
N SER A 105 15.09 3.08 19.05
CA SER A 105 14.96 1.67 19.44
C SER A 105 14.10 1.53 20.70
N PHE A 106 13.47 0.38 20.88
CA PHE A 106 12.70 0.11 22.09
C PHE A 106 13.56 0.20 23.36
N ASP A 107 14.83 -0.21 23.27
CA ASP A 107 15.81 -0.08 24.34
C ASP A 107 16.06 1.38 24.73
N ASP A 108 16.12 2.29 23.76
CA ASP A 108 16.27 3.73 24.03
C ASP A 108 15.04 4.29 24.74
N ILE A 109 13.84 3.82 24.39
CA ILE A 109 12.58 4.21 25.01
C ILE A 109 12.52 3.71 26.46
N ILE A 110 12.91 2.46 26.73
CA ILE A 110 12.95 1.93 28.11
C ILE A 110 13.92 2.76 28.97
N LYS A 111 15.10 3.08 28.44
CA LYS A 111 16.14 3.81 29.19
C LYS A 111 15.80 5.28 29.41
N SER A 112 15.16 5.92 28.44
CA SER A 112 14.95 7.38 28.41
C SER A 112 13.53 7.81 28.78
N GLY A 113 12.62 6.83 28.96
CA GLY A 113 11.18 7.07 29.10
C GLY A 113 10.48 7.31 27.75
N VAL A 114 9.16 7.52 27.81
CA VAL A 114 8.33 7.79 26.63
C VAL A 114 8.85 9.06 25.94
N PRO A 115 9.31 8.99 24.68
CA PRO A 115 9.83 10.16 24.00
C PRO A 115 8.72 11.21 23.83
N ARG A 116 8.98 12.39 24.37
CA ARG A 116 8.19 13.60 24.17
C ARG A 116 9.00 14.62 23.41
N LEU A 117 8.32 15.55 22.76
CA LEU A 117 8.96 16.56 21.94
C LEU A 117 8.38 17.94 22.27
N ASN A 118 9.24 18.92 22.52
CA ASN A 118 8.84 20.33 22.43
C ASN A 118 9.31 20.86 21.06
N PRO A 119 8.40 21.09 20.09
CA PRO A 119 8.80 21.51 18.75
C PRO A 119 9.59 22.82 18.72
N ARG A 120 9.24 23.77 19.60
CA ARG A 120 9.95 25.06 19.69
C ARG A 120 11.42 24.85 20.08
N GLU A 121 11.67 24.03 21.10
CA GLU A 121 13.04 23.72 21.53
C GLU A 121 13.79 22.87 20.52
N TRP A 122 13.10 21.99 19.81
CA TRP A 122 13.73 21.09 18.85
C TRP A 122 14.14 21.78 17.55
N PHE A 123 13.34 22.74 17.08
CA PHE A 123 13.63 23.53 15.89
C PHE A 123 14.35 24.86 16.22
N LYS A 124 14.76 25.10 17.47
CA LYS A 124 15.28 26.42 17.91
C LYS A 124 16.53 26.88 17.15
N ASP A 125 17.38 25.95 16.74
CA ASP A 125 18.65 26.22 16.03
C ASP A 125 18.46 26.23 14.51
N LEU A 126 17.23 26.02 14.03
CA LEU A 126 16.85 26.03 12.63
C LEU A 126 16.03 27.27 12.31
N THR A 127 16.02 27.71 11.05
CA THR A 127 15.15 28.77 10.54
C THR A 127 13.71 28.28 10.32
N ILE A 128 13.33 27.13 10.90
CA ILE A 128 11.97 26.61 10.85
C ILE A 128 11.14 27.38 11.87
N THR A 129 10.12 28.06 11.37
CA THR A 129 9.26 28.95 12.14
C THR A 129 8.16 28.18 12.90
N PRO A 130 7.60 28.77 13.97
CA PRO A 130 6.42 28.23 14.65
C PRO A 130 5.22 28.03 13.74
N GLU A 131 5.04 28.90 12.75
CA GLU A 131 3.99 28.78 11.75
C GLU A 131 4.21 27.54 10.88
N GLU A 132 5.44 27.30 10.40
CA GLU A 132 5.77 26.15 9.55
C GLU A 132 5.49 24.82 10.25
N TYR A 133 6.10 24.55 11.42
CA TYR A 133 5.82 23.29 12.11
C TYR A 133 4.38 23.24 12.67
N GLY A 134 3.74 24.39 12.89
CA GLY A 134 2.34 24.50 13.29
C GLY A 134 1.38 23.97 12.23
N LEU A 135 1.62 24.26 10.95
CA LEU A 135 0.84 23.70 9.83
C LEU A 135 0.96 22.17 9.74
N VAL A 136 2.16 21.63 9.98
CA VAL A 136 2.36 20.18 10.01
C VAL A 136 1.66 19.55 11.22
N LEU A 137 1.79 20.15 12.41
CA LEU A 137 1.10 19.66 13.61
C LEU A 137 -0.41 19.76 13.48
N LYS A 138 -0.94 20.76 12.78
CA LYS A 138 -2.38 20.83 12.46
C LYS A 138 -2.81 19.56 11.72
N GLU A 139 -1.97 18.99 10.85
CA GLU A 139 -2.29 17.77 10.12
C GLU A 139 -2.03 16.47 10.90
N LEU A 140 -1.02 16.45 11.77
CA LEU A 140 -0.55 15.25 12.47
C LEU A 140 -1.05 15.11 13.91
N ALA A 141 -1.39 16.20 14.59
CA ALA A 141 -1.66 16.22 16.03
C ALA A 141 -3.11 16.58 16.35
N ALA A 142 -3.62 15.97 17.42
CA ALA A 142 -4.84 16.37 18.10
C ALA A 142 -4.51 16.85 19.52
N THR A 143 -5.33 17.74 20.05
CA THR A 143 -5.36 18.06 21.49
C THR A 143 -6.10 16.97 22.26
N THR A 144 -5.97 16.99 23.60
CA THR A 144 -6.73 16.07 24.46
C THR A 144 -8.24 16.28 24.32
N GLU A 145 -8.68 17.52 24.15
CA GLU A 145 -10.08 17.90 24.00
C GLU A 145 -10.65 17.41 22.67
N GLU A 146 -9.95 17.67 21.55
CA GLU A 146 -10.36 17.19 20.22
C GLU A 146 -10.44 15.66 20.19
N LEU A 147 -9.44 14.97 20.76
CA LEU A 147 -9.43 13.51 20.80
C LEU A 147 -10.58 12.98 21.66
N LYS A 148 -10.86 13.59 22.82
CA LYS A 148 -12.00 13.23 23.67
C LYS A 148 -13.33 13.46 22.96
N GLU A 149 -13.47 14.56 22.23
CA GLU A 149 -14.68 14.88 21.47
C GLU A 149 -14.90 13.87 20.34
N GLU A 150 -13.87 13.60 19.53
CA GLU A 150 -13.93 12.64 18.42
C GLU A 150 -14.23 11.21 18.89
N VAL A 151 -13.64 10.81 20.02
CA VAL A 151 -13.92 9.51 20.65
C VAL A 151 -15.33 9.51 21.26
N GLY A 152 -15.77 10.60 21.88
CA GLY A 152 -17.09 10.73 22.49
C GLY A 152 -18.27 10.74 21.51
N LYS A 153 -18.03 11.06 20.23
CA LYS A 153 -19.06 11.04 19.17
C LYS A 153 -19.63 9.65 18.87
N ARG A 154 -18.97 8.57 19.30
CA ARG A 154 -19.45 7.19 19.08
C ARG A 154 -19.61 6.44 20.40
N PRO A 155 -20.84 6.29 20.92
CA PRO A 155 -21.10 5.52 22.14
C PRO A 155 -20.91 4.01 21.93
N ASP A 156 -21.11 3.53 20.69
CA ASP A 156 -20.94 2.12 20.31
C ASP A 156 -19.52 1.91 19.78
N TRP A 157 -18.65 1.38 20.63
CA TRP A 157 -17.26 1.09 20.26
C TRP A 157 -17.19 -0.14 19.38
N GLU A 158 -17.02 0.04 18.07
CA GLU A 158 -16.52 -1.05 17.23
C GLU A 158 -15.09 -1.41 17.70
N PRO A 159 -14.76 -2.71 17.87
CA PRO A 159 -13.53 -3.17 18.52
C PRO A 159 -12.20 -2.74 17.87
N TYR A 160 -12.27 -1.94 16.80
CA TYR A 160 -11.13 -1.43 16.03
C TYR A 160 -11.26 0.05 15.64
N TYR A 161 -12.04 0.87 16.38
CA TYR A 161 -12.18 2.29 16.09
C TYR A 161 -10.93 3.10 16.48
N PHE A 162 -9.84 2.95 15.72
CA PHE A 162 -8.60 3.73 15.88
C PHE A 162 -8.56 4.97 14.98
N LEU A 163 -9.66 5.28 14.28
CA LEU A 163 -9.73 6.32 13.27
C LEU A 163 -9.25 7.70 13.77
N PRO A 164 -9.60 8.17 14.99
CA PRO A 164 -9.10 9.45 15.49
C PRO A 164 -7.58 9.48 15.59
N ILE A 165 -6.99 8.40 16.12
CA ILE A 165 -5.53 8.24 16.28
C ILE A 165 -4.86 8.06 14.92
N GLN A 166 -5.47 7.33 13.98
CA GLN A 166 -4.93 7.15 12.64
C GLN A 166 -4.94 8.47 11.84
N ARG A 167 -5.97 9.32 12.02
CA ARG A 167 -6.06 10.64 11.41
C ARG A 167 -5.05 11.61 12.01
N LYS A 168 -4.88 11.58 13.34
CA LYS A 168 -4.01 12.43 14.16
C LYS A 168 -3.11 11.57 15.06
N PRO A 169 -2.00 11.03 14.53
CA PRO A 169 -1.13 10.10 15.25
C PRO A 169 -0.34 10.74 16.41
N LEU A 170 -0.35 12.07 16.52
CA LEU A 170 0.29 12.80 17.59
C LEU A 170 -0.75 13.37 18.58
N LEU A 171 -0.38 13.45 19.85
CA LEU A 171 -1.15 14.12 20.90
C LEU A 171 -0.38 15.33 21.40
N LYS A 172 -1.03 16.49 21.40
CA LYS A 172 -0.49 17.74 21.93
C LYS A 172 -1.04 17.99 23.34
N ILE A 173 -0.14 18.21 24.30
CA ILE A 173 -0.45 18.60 25.68
C ILE A 173 0.42 19.80 26.05
N GLY A 174 -0.18 20.99 26.09
CA GLY A 174 0.58 22.24 26.18
C GLY A 174 1.53 22.40 24.99
N ASP A 175 2.82 22.63 25.27
CA ASP A 175 3.89 22.72 24.26
C ASP A 175 4.54 21.37 23.93
N LEU A 176 4.10 20.29 24.57
CA LEU A 176 4.64 18.95 24.37
C LEU A 176 3.80 18.17 23.37
N VAL A 177 4.48 17.38 22.55
CA VAL A 177 3.91 16.47 21.57
C VAL A 177 4.35 15.04 21.90
N PHE A 178 3.39 14.12 21.86
CA PHE A 178 3.55 12.70 22.09
C PHE A 178 3.12 11.93 20.85
N CYS A 179 3.81 10.84 20.53
CA CYS A 179 3.40 9.93 19.45
C CYS A 179 2.54 8.80 20.02
N LEU A 180 1.28 8.73 19.58
CA LEU A 180 0.34 7.69 20.00
C LEU A 180 0.59 6.36 19.28
N SER A 181 1.08 6.42 18.04
CA SER A 181 1.43 5.24 17.25
C SER A 181 2.46 5.60 16.18
N ARG A 182 3.65 5.00 16.28
CA ARG A 182 4.73 5.18 15.29
C ARG A 182 4.31 4.70 13.90
N HIS A 183 3.50 3.65 13.87
CA HIS A 183 2.96 3.12 12.63
C HIS A 183 2.00 4.10 11.96
N PHE A 184 1.08 4.71 12.71
CA PHE A 184 0.17 5.71 12.12
C PHE A 184 0.88 7.00 11.76
N LEU A 185 1.90 7.40 12.51
CA LEU A 185 2.71 8.56 12.16
C LEU A 185 3.43 8.36 10.82
N ALA A 186 4.10 7.22 10.64
CA ALA A 186 4.74 6.88 9.37
C ALA A 186 3.72 6.70 8.24
N ALA A 187 2.59 6.03 8.50
CA ALA A 187 1.52 5.87 7.53
C ALA A 187 0.94 7.22 7.10
N LYS A 188 0.80 8.19 8.02
CA LYS A 188 0.26 9.52 7.74
C LYS A 188 1.10 10.30 6.72
N ILE A 189 2.43 10.16 6.75
CA ILE A 189 3.34 10.76 5.76
C ILE A 189 3.58 9.87 4.53
N SER A 190 2.94 8.70 4.48
CA SER A 190 3.06 7.73 3.40
C SER A 190 1.71 7.58 2.68
N SER A 191 0.97 6.48 2.90
CA SER A 191 -0.39 6.31 2.37
C SER A 191 -1.39 7.37 2.83
N GLY A 192 -1.12 8.04 3.95
CA GLY A 192 -1.93 9.14 4.45
C GLY A 192 -1.90 10.38 3.54
N LEU A 193 -0.85 10.58 2.74
CA LEU A 193 -0.79 11.65 1.75
C LEU A 193 -1.84 11.45 0.65
N TYR A 194 -2.08 10.19 0.26
CA TYR A 194 -3.11 9.84 -0.72
C TYR A 194 -4.50 10.23 -0.20
N HIS A 195 -4.79 9.90 1.06
CA HIS A 195 -6.05 10.29 1.69
C HIS A 195 -6.15 11.79 1.90
N LEU A 196 -5.06 12.45 2.30
CA LEU A 196 -5.00 13.90 2.48
C LEU A 196 -5.38 14.63 1.18
N LEU A 197 -4.79 14.23 0.05
CA LEU A 197 -5.13 14.77 -1.26
C LEU A 197 -6.59 14.50 -1.62
N LEU A 198 -7.06 13.25 -1.49
CA LEU A 198 -8.46 12.93 -1.81
C LEU A 198 -9.46 13.75 -0.99
N THR A 199 -9.18 14.01 0.29
CA THR A 199 -10.07 14.83 1.13
C THR A 199 -9.90 16.33 0.90
N GLY A 200 -8.72 16.76 0.47
CA GLY A 200 -8.38 18.18 0.31
C GLY A 200 -8.70 18.75 -1.08
N LEU A 201 -8.77 17.90 -2.12
CA LEU A 201 -9.17 18.33 -3.46
C LEU A 201 -10.65 18.74 -3.48
N PRO A 202 -10.97 19.98 -3.91
CA PRO A 202 -12.27 20.58 -3.65
C PRO A 202 -13.40 19.94 -4.46
N THR A 203 -13.15 19.56 -5.71
CA THR A 203 -14.20 19.06 -6.61
C THR A 203 -14.12 17.56 -6.87
N ALA A 204 -15.27 16.93 -7.20
CA ALA A 204 -15.29 15.52 -7.58
C ALA A 204 -14.46 15.23 -8.84
N PRO A 205 -14.52 16.04 -9.92
CA PRO A 205 -13.67 15.82 -11.10
C PRO A 205 -12.17 15.84 -10.83
N GLU A 206 -11.69 16.71 -9.92
CA GLU A 206 -10.27 16.74 -9.55
C GLU A 206 -9.87 15.47 -8.78
N ARG A 207 -10.74 14.99 -7.89
CA ARG A 207 -10.52 13.72 -7.18
C ARG A 207 -10.49 12.54 -8.14
N ASP A 208 -11.42 12.48 -9.09
CA ASP A 208 -11.47 11.41 -10.10
C ASP A 208 -10.24 11.46 -11.01
N LYS A 209 -9.80 12.65 -11.40
CA LYS A 209 -8.55 12.84 -12.16
C LYS A 209 -7.33 12.36 -11.37
N PHE A 210 -7.23 12.70 -10.08
CA PHE A 210 -6.16 12.22 -9.22
C PHE A 210 -6.19 10.69 -9.07
N LEU A 211 -7.37 10.09 -8.80
CA LEU A 211 -7.53 8.64 -8.70
C LEU A 211 -7.08 7.92 -9.97
N SER A 212 -7.52 8.42 -11.14
CA SER A 212 -7.14 7.87 -12.43
C SER A 212 -5.64 8.00 -12.69
N PHE A 213 -5.06 9.16 -12.39
CA PHE A 213 -3.63 9.39 -12.59
C PHE A 213 -2.76 8.57 -11.64
N PHE A 214 -3.14 8.45 -10.36
CA PHE A 214 -2.31 7.80 -9.34
C PHE A 214 -2.09 6.29 -9.58
N GLY A 215 -2.91 5.67 -10.42
CA GLY A 215 -2.64 4.33 -10.95
C GLY A 215 -1.32 4.24 -11.70
N CYS A 216 -0.97 5.26 -12.50
CA CYS A 216 0.20 5.24 -13.37
C CYS A 216 1.55 5.27 -12.63
N PRO A 217 1.77 6.11 -11.60
CA PRO A 217 2.97 6.00 -10.77
C PRO A 217 3.13 4.62 -10.13
N PHE A 218 2.03 3.99 -9.69
CA PHE A 218 2.08 2.65 -9.11
C PHE A 218 2.43 1.57 -10.15
N GLU A 219 1.84 1.64 -11.34
CA GLU A 219 2.19 0.78 -12.48
C GLU A 219 3.68 0.94 -12.85
N CYS A 220 4.19 2.17 -12.89
CA CYS A 220 5.61 2.45 -13.11
C CYS A 220 6.48 1.82 -12.01
N TYR A 221 6.07 1.94 -10.75
CA TYR A 221 6.75 1.32 -9.62
C TYR A 221 6.81 -0.21 -9.75
N VAL A 222 5.69 -0.86 -10.07
CA VAL A 222 5.61 -2.31 -10.31
C VAL A 222 6.51 -2.73 -11.46
N ASN A 223 6.46 -2.04 -12.60
CA ASN A 223 7.29 -2.35 -13.75
C ASN A 223 8.78 -2.15 -13.47
N ARG A 224 9.16 -1.10 -12.71
CA ARG A 224 10.54 -0.87 -12.28
C ARG A 224 11.02 -1.96 -11.33
N LEU A 225 10.16 -2.42 -10.41
CA LEU A 225 10.44 -3.56 -9.54
C LEU A 225 10.63 -4.84 -10.35
N LEU A 226 9.70 -5.18 -11.24
CA LEU A 226 9.80 -6.36 -12.12
C LEU A 226 11.04 -6.32 -13.01
N GLY A 227 11.41 -5.15 -13.53
CA GLY A 227 12.62 -4.99 -14.34
C GLY A 227 13.92 -5.26 -13.57
N ARG A 228 13.95 -5.00 -12.25
CA ARG A 228 15.08 -5.38 -11.37
C ARG A 228 15.08 -6.86 -11.05
N ILE A 229 13.91 -7.46 -10.87
CA ILE A 229 13.76 -8.89 -10.59
C ILE A 229 14.08 -9.73 -11.83
N PHE A 230 13.66 -9.27 -13.00
CA PHE A 230 13.75 -9.98 -14.29
C PHE A 230 14.46 -9.12 -15.34
N PRO A 231 15.75 -8.80 -15.15
CA PRO A 231 16.49 -7.97 -16.07
C PRO A 231 16.55 -8.62 -17.46
N ALA A 232 16.45 -7.80 -18.51
CA ALA A 232 16.68 -8.27 -19.87
C ALA A 232 18.13 -8.76 -19.99
N THR A 233 18.31 -9.96 -20.55
CA THR A 233 19.63 -10.51 -20.89
C THR A 233 19.80 -10.52 -22.40
N GLU A 234 21.03 -10.56 -22.89
CA GLU A 234 21.32 -10.71 -24.33
C GLU A 234 20.66 -11.95 -24.95
N LEU A 235 20.43 -12.99 -24.14
CA LEU A 235 19.91 -14.28 -24.58
C LEU A 235 18.38 -14.38 -24.48
N ALA A 236 17.74 -13.59 -23.61
CA ALA A 236 16.30 -13.59 -23.44
C ALA A 236 15.79 -12.33 -22.72
N ARG A 237 14.73 -11.73 -23.27
CA ARG A 237 13.85 -10.80 -22.56
C ARG A 237 12.74 -11.59 -21.87
N ARG A 238 12.62 -11.44 -20.55
CA ARG A 238 11.59 -12.12 -19.75
C ARG A 238 10.49 -11.20 -19.27
N HIS A 239 10.71 -9.88 -19.22
CA HIS A 239 9.74 -8.89 -18.79
C HIS A 239 9.36 -7.95 -19.94
N TYR A 240 8.06 -7.87 -20.20
CA TYR A 240 7.45 -6.94 -21.13
C TYR A 240 6.58 -5.97 -20.34
N PRO A 241 7.04 -4.74 -20.08
CA PRO A 241 6.21 -3.69 -19.49
C PRO A 241 5.22 -3.17 -20.53
N ASN A 242 3.96 -3.02 -20.13
CA ASN A 242 2.87 -2.42 -20.90
C ASN A 242 2.80 -2.92 -22.36
N PRO A 243 2.82 -4.25 -22.62
CA PRO A 243 2.86 -4.77 -23.97
C PRO A 243 1.58 -4.42 -24.73
N LYS A 244 1.77 -4.00 -25.99
CA LYS A 244 0.67 -3.60 -26.87
C LYS A 244 0.27 -4.75 -27.78
N GLY A 245 -1.02 -4.86 -28.09
CA GLY A 245 -1.49 -5.81 -29.10
C GLY A 245 -1.00 -5.40 -30.48
N GLN A 246 -0.46 -6.35 -31.24
CA GLN A 246 -0.01 -6.13 -32.61
C GLN A 246 -1.11 -5.56 -33.51
N SER A 247 -2.35 -6.02 -33.37
CA SER A 247 -3.45 -5.58 -34.25
C SER A 247 -4.09 -4.26 -33.79
N THR A 248 -4.16 -4.03 -32.48
CA THR A 248 -4.87 -2.88 -31.91
C THR A 248 -3.97 -1.69 -31.66
N GLY A 249 -2.66 -1.91 -31.47
CA GLY A 249 -1.71 -0.91 -30.97
C GLY A 249 -2.02 -0.42 -29.55
N ARG A 250 -3.01 -1.01 -28.87
CA ARG A 250 -3.41 -0.67 -27.50
C ARG A 250 -2.70 -1.58 -26.52
N GLU A 251 -2.45 -1.04 -25.33
CA GLU A 251 -1.93 -1.80 -24.21
C GLU A 251 -2.89 -2.95 -23.85
N LEU A 252 -2.34 -4.15 -23.64
CA LEU A 252 -3.14 -5.33 -23.28
C LEU A 252 -3.25 -5.49 -21.76
N ILE A 253 -2.14 -5.23 -21.05
CA ILE A 253 -1.97 -5.45 -19.62
C ILE A 253 -0.72 -4.69 -19.14
N ASP A 254 -0.59 -4.44 -17.85
CA ASP A 254 0.52 -3.66 -17.27
C ASP A 254 1.88 -4.40 -17.36
N ALA A 255 1.92 -5.71 -17.18
CA ALA A 255 3.13 -6.48 -17.42
C ALA A 255 2.89 -7.94 -17.79
N VAL A 256 3.82 -8.47 -18.61
CA VAL A 256 3.91 -9.90 -18.92
C VAL A 256 5.30 -10.41 -18.59
N LEU A 257 5.36 -11.54 -17.88
CA LEU A 257 6.58 -12.31 -17.67
C LEU A 257 6.56 -13.60 -18.49
N ASP A 258 7.58 -13.82 -19.30
CA ASP A 258 7.71 -14.98 -20.19
C ASP A 258 8.75 -15.99 -19.68
N TYR A 259 8.27 -17.18 -19.35
CA TYR A 259 9.06 -18.35 -18.94
C TYR A 259 9.19 -19.41 -20.04
N GLY A 260 8.83 -19.08 -21.27
CA GLY A 260 8.92 -19.92 -22.46
C GLY A 260 7.80 -20.94 -22.60
N ASN A 261 7.39 -21.60 -21.51
CA ASN A 261 6.24 -22.51 -21.47
C ASN A 261 5.08 -22.00 -20.61
N ALA A 262 5.25 -20.86 -19.96
CA ALA A 262 4.24 -20.25 -19.10
C ALA A 262 4.37 -18.73 -19.15
N LEU A 263 3.23 -18.04 -19.00
CA LEU A 263 3.19 -16.59 -18.88
C LEU A 263 2.60 -16.20 -17.52
N VAL A 264 3.22 -15.22 -16.86
CA VAL A 264 2.59 -14.51 -15.73
C VAL A 264 2.11 -13.17 -16.25
N LEU A 265 0.81 -12.93 -16.15
CA LEU A 265 0.19 -11.67 -16.52
C LEU A 265 -0.12 -10.89 -15.25
N ILE A 266 0.29 -9.63 -15.21
CA ILE A 266 0.26 -8.81 -14.01
C ILE A 266 -0.59 -7.56 -14.30
N GLU A 267 -1.60 -7.37 -13.47
CA GLU A 267 -2.41 -6.13 -13.41
C GLU A 267 -2.14 -5.45 -12.05
N ALA A 268 -1.75 -4.18 -12.07
CA ALA A 268 -1.44 -3.37 -10.90
C ALA A 268 -2.65 -2.49 -10.51
N LYS A 269 -3.11 -2.60 -9.27
CA LYS A 269 -4.21 -1.78 -8.72
C LYS A 269 -3.75 -0.89 -7.58
N ALA A 270 -3.79 0.42 -7.81
CA ALA A 270 -3.46 1.45 -6.82
C ALA A 270 -4.63 1.85 -5.92
N THR A 271 -5.74 1.09 -5.92
CA THR A 271 -6.95 1.42 -5.16
C THR A 271 -6.74 1.22 -3.67
N LEU A 272 -6.96 2.29 -2.89
CA LEU A 272 -7.01 2.23 -1.42
C LEU A 272 -8.45 2.23 -0.90
N PHE A 273 -8.70 1.48 0.18
CA PHE A 273 -9.88 1.60 1.03
C PHE A 273 -9.90 2.98 1.70
N SER A 274 -11.07 3.59 1.82
CA SER A 274 -11.18 4.80 2.63
C SER A 274 -10.93 4.44 4.10
N LEU A 275 -10.40 5.38 4.88
CA LEU A 275 -10.20 5.15 6.32
C LEU A 275 -11.53 4.89 7.04
N ALA A 276 -12.64 5.42 6.54
CA ALA A 276 -13.96 5.14 7.06
C ALA A 276 -14.39 3.70 6.75
N ALA A 277 -14.21 3.22 5.52
CA ALA A 277 -14.52 1.85 5.10
C ALA A 277 -13.84 0.80 5.98
N LEU A 278 -12.56 1.01 6.25
CA LEU A 278 -11.74 0.10 7.05
C LEU A 278 -12.23 0.02 8.50
N VAL A 279 -13.00 0.99 8.95
CA VAL A 279 -13.41 1.11 10.34
C VAL A 279 -14.87 0.69 10.49
N SER A 280 -15.77 1.20 9.65
CA SER A 280 -17.20 0.86 9.68
C SER A 280 -17.52 -0.54 9.17
N GLY A 281 -16.59 -1.16 8.43
CA GLY A 281 -16.83 -2.48 7.82
C GLY A 281 -18.03 -2.47 6.86
N GLU A 282 -18.40 -1.31 6.31
CA GLU A 282 -19.58 -1.18 5.45
C GLU A 282 -19.48 -2.11 4.24
N ALA A 283 -20.34 -3.12 4.23
CA ALA A 283 -20.34 -4.21 3.26
C ALA A 283 -20.33 -3.71 1.82
N ALA A 284 -21.12 -2.67 1.53
CA ALA A 284 -21.26 -2.11 0.20
C ALA A 284 -19.96 -1.43 -0.28
N GLU A 285 -19.22 -0.77 0.62
CA GLU A 285 -17.95 -0.15 0.25
C GLU A 285 -16.86 -1.21 0.03
N ILE A 286 -16.82 -2.25 0.87
CA ILE A 286 -15.92 -3.39 0.67
C ILE A 286 -16.21 -4.06 -0.68
N GLU A 287 -17.47 -4.36 -0.97
CA GLU A 287 -17.87 -5.01 -2.22
C GLU A 287 -17.50 -4.16 -3.45
N ARG A 288 -17.78 -2.86 -3.42
CA ARG A 288 -17.38 -1.95 -4.49
C ARG A 288 -15.86 -1.94 -4.70
N LYS A 289 -15.07 -2.04 -3.63
CA LYS A 289 -13.60 -2.12 -3.73
C LYS A 289 -13.13 -3.45 -4.30
N LEU A 290 -13.79 -4.56 -3.97
CA LEU A 290 -13.52 -5.85 -4.57
C LEU A 290 -13.84 -5.86 -6.07
N GLU A 291 -14.90 -5.16 -6.49
CA GLU A 291 -15.20 -4.92 -7.90
C GLU A 291 -14.04 -4.25 -8.62
N ASP A 292 -13.60 -3.08 -8.13
CA ASP A 292 -12.52 -2.29 -8.71
C ASP A 292 -11.18 -3.06 -8.75
N ILE A 293 -10.86 -3.80 -7.68
CA ILE A 293 -9.53 -4.42 -7.49
C ILE A 293 -9.45 -5.80 -8.15
N VAL A 294 -10.48 -6.63 -8.00
CA VAL A 294 -10.41 -8.05 -8.33
C VAL A 294 -11.18 -8.35 -9.60
N TYR A 295 -12.43 -7.90 -9.72
CA TYR A 295 -13.29 -8.34 -10.82
C TYR A 295 -12.97 -7.61 -12.13
N ASP A 296 -12.74 -6.30 -12.09
CA ASP A 296 -12.26 -5.55 -13.26
C ASP A 296 -10.89 -6.04 -13.73
N ALA A 297 -9.98 -6.29 -12.78
CA ALA A 297 -8.67 -6.87 -13.07
C ALA A 297 -8.78 -8.27 -13.70
N SER A 298 -9.68 -9.11 -13.19
CA SER A 298 -9.93 -10.45 -13.76
C SER A 298 -10.41 -10.39 -15.20
N LYS A 299 -11.28 -9.42 -15.52
CA LYS A 299 -11.76 -9.17 -16.88
C LYS A 299 -10.63 -8.70 -17.81
N GLN A 300 -9.78 -7.78 -17.35
CA GLN A 300 -8.62 -7.30 -18.11
C GLN A 300 -7.64 -8.45 -18.37
N LEU A 301 -7.28 -9.22 -17.34
CA LEU A 301 -6.41 -10.39 -17.45
C LEU A 301 -6.98 -11.44 -18.41
N ASP A 302 -8.27 -11.76 -18.32
CA ASP A 302 -8.94 -12.69 -19.23
C ASP A 302 -8.90 -12.22 -20.69
N THR A 303 -9.16 -10.93 -20.92
CA THR A 303 -9.09 -10.28 -22.24
C THR A 303 -7.67 -10.34 -22.80
N ALA A 304 -6.66 -10.03 -21.97
CA ALA A 304 -5.26 -10.10 -22.35
C ALA A 304 -4.82 -11.53 -22.67
N ILE A 305 -5.23 -12.54 -21.88
CA ILE A 305 -4.93 -13.95 -22.16
C ILE A 305 -5.54 -14.36 -23.51
N LYS A 306 -6.80 -13.99 -23.79
CA LYS A 306 -7.45 -14.29 -25.08
C LYS A 306 -6.72 -13.62 -26.25
N ALA A 307 -6.33 -12.36 -26.09
CA ALA A 307 -5.55 -11.62 -27.08
C ALA A 307 -4.18 -12.29 -27.34
N ILE A 308 -3.47 -12.68 -26.30
CA ILE A 308 -2.17 -13.38 -26.41
C ILE A 308 -2.36 -14.72 -27.09
N LYS A 309 -3.38 -15.52 -26.73
CA LYS A 309 -3.73 -16.77 -27.42
C LYS A 309 -4.01 -16.55 -28.92
N GLY A 310 -4.59 -15.40 -29.28
CA GLY A 310 -4.78 -14.95 -30.65
C GLY A 310 -3.50 -14.53 -31.39
N GLY A 311 -2.37 -14.47 -30.72
CA GLY A 311 -1.07 -14.12 -31.30
C GLY A 311 -0.70 -12.65 -31.22
N GLU A 312 -1.39 -11.84 -30.41
CA GLU A 312 -1.16 -10.39 -30.30
C GLU A 312 0.25 -10.01 -29.83
N LEU A 313 1.00 -10.93 -29.19
CA LEU A 313 2.38 -10.72 -28.76
C LEU A 313 3.43 -11.51 -29.56
N LYS A 314 3.06 -12.08 -30.73
CA LYS A 314 4.01 -12.83 -31.58
C LYS A 314 5.20 -11.97 -32.02
N TYR A 315 4.99 -10.67 -32.26
CA TYR A 315 6.05 -9.72 -32.61
C TYR A 315 7.11 -9.52 -31.51
N LEU A 316 6.78 -9.86 -30.25
CA LEU A 316 7.71 -9.85 -29.12
C LEU A 316 8.42 -11.20 -28.92
N GLY A 317 8.17 -12.19 -29.78
CA GLY A 317 8.71 -13.54 -29.65
C GLY A 317 7.88 -14.47 -28.76
N VAL A 318 6.74 -14.01 -28.25
CA VAL A 318 5.81 -14.81 -27.45
C VAL A 318 4.93 -15.65 -28.38
N SER A 319 5.28 -16.93 -28.55
CA SER A 319 4.51 -17.87 -29.37
C SER A 319 3.43 -18.58 -28.53
N PRO A 320 2.12 -18.36 -28.80
CA PRO A 320 1.04 -18.94 -28.00
C PRO A 320 1.07 -20.48 -27.95
N GLU A 321 1.55 -21.11 -29.02
CA GLU A 321 1.60 -22.56 -29.17
C GLU A 321 2.59 -23.23 -28.20
N ARG A 322 3.52 -22.45 -27.63
CA ARG A 322 4.49 -22.91 -26.64
C ARG A 322 3.98 -22.77 -25.20
N ILE A 323 2.98 -21.90 -24.98
CA ILE A 323 2.49 -21.58 -23.66
C ILE A 323 1.51 -22.65 -23.20
N LYS A 324 1.86 -23.33 -22.11
CA LYS A 324 1.06 -24.39 -21.47
C LYS A 324 0.24 -23.89 -20.29
N MET A 325 0.63 -22.76 -19.71
CA MET A 325 -0.02 -22.21 -18.53
C MET A 325 0.03 -20.68 -18.51
N TYR A 326 -1.10 -20.06 -18.17
CA TYR A 326 -1.25 -18.64 -17.92
C TYR A 326 -1.51 -18.42 -16.43
N PHE A 327 -0.70 -17.61 -15.77
CA PHE A 327 -0.87 -17.24 -14.36
C PHE A 327 -1.35 -15.79 -14.25
N PRO A 328 -2.65 -15.57 -14.00
CA PRO A 328 -3.20 -14.25 -13.75
C PRO A 328 -2.86 -13.80 -12.32
N LEU A 329 -2.19 -12.65 -12.20
CA LEU A 329 -1.74 -12.07 -10.95
C LEU A 329 -2.19 -10.61 -10.84
N VAL A 330 -2.94 -10.28 -9.79
CA VAL A 330 -3.23 -8.88 -9.43
C VAL A 330 -2.23 -8.44 -8.37
N VAL A 331 -1.61 -7.28 -8.57
CA VAL A 331 -0.70 -6.65 -7.61
C VAL A 331 -1.37 -5.42 -7.04
N THR A 332 -1.61 -5.38 -5.72
CA THR A 332 -2.30 -4.27 -5.07
C THR A 332 -1.34 -3.36 -4.30
N LEU A 333 -1.58 -2.05 -4.35
CA LEU A 333 -0.81 -1.07 -3.56
C LEU A 333 -1.19 -1.08 -2.08
N GLN A 334 -2.40 -1.52 -1.73
CA GLN A 334 -2.83 -1.77 -0.36
C GLN A 334 -3.02 -3.27 -0.15
N PHE A 335 -2.72 -3.76 1.05
CA PHE A 335 -2.94 -5.14 1.40
C PHE A 335 -4.43 -5.49 1.32
N LEU A 336 -4.77 -6.47 0.48
CA LEU A 336 -6.07 -7.10 0.46
C LEU A 336 -5.96 -8.44 1.21
N PRO A 337 -6.60 -8.59 2.37
CA PRO A 337 -6.48 -9.81 3.14
C PRO A 337 -7.16 -10.98 2.43
N SER A 338 -6.37 -11.85 1.81
CA SER A 338 -6.86 -13.05 1.16
C SER A 338 -7.01 -14.20 2.17
N GLU A 339 -8.00 -14.08 3.05
CA GLU A 339 -8.43 -15.17 3.92
C GLU A 339 -9.20 -16.25 3.13
N PRO A 340 -9.23 -17.53 3.57
CA PRO A 340 -9.85 -18.62 2.82
C PRO A 340 -11.30 -18.36 2.39
N LEU A 341 -12.10 -17.70 3.24
CA LEU A 341 -13.49 -17.36 2.95
C LEU A 341 -13.61 -16.34 1.81
N LEU A 342 -12.81 -15.28 1.85
CA LEU A 342 -12.80 -14.25 0.82
C LEU A 342 -12.23 -14.82 -0.48
N TYR A 343 -11.11 -15.55 -0.42
CA TYR A 343 -10.53 -16.19 -1.61
C TYR A 343 -11.53 -17.11 -2.32
N LYS A 344 -12.26 -17.93 -1.55
CA LYS A 344 -13.30 -18.80 -2.11
C LYS A 344 -14.42 -17.99 -2.77
N LYS A 345 -14.92 -16.94 -2.10
CA LYS A 345 -15.94 -16.03 -2.65
C LYS A 345 -15.46 -15.44 -4.00
N LEU A 346 -14.28 -14.81 -4.01
CA LEU A 346 -13.70 -14.20 -5.21
C LEU A 346 -13.58 -15.20 -6.36
N ARG A 347 -13.04 -16.39 -6.10
CA ARG A 347 -12.88 -17.44 -7.11
C ARG A 347 -14.22 -17.87 -7.71
N ASP A 348 -15.21 -18.13 -6.86
CA ASP A 348 -16.52 -18.61 -7.29
C ASP A 348 -17.23 -17.52 -8.12
N GLU A 349 -17.15 -16.25 -7.73
CA GLU A 349 -17.73 -15.12 -8.46
C GLU A 349 -16.99 -14.79 -9.77
N ILE A 350 -15.65 -14.84 -9.82
CA ILE A 350 -14.87 -14.72 -11.06
C ILE A 350 -15.32 -15.79 -12.07
N ALA A 351 -15.49 -17.01 -11.57
CA ALA A 351 -15.97 -18.11 -12.36
C ALA A 351 -17.39 -17.83 -12.89
N GLU A 352 -18.34 -17.46 -12.03
CA GLU A 352 -19.73 -17.13 -12.43
C GLU A 352 -19.80 -16.02 -13.49
N ARG A 353 -18.91 -15.03 -13.42
CA ARG A 353 -18.78 -13.95 -14.42
C ARG A 353 -18.16 -14.40 -15.75
N GLY A 354 -17.67 -15.63 -15.83
CA GLY A 354 -17.09 -16.21 -17.05
C GLY A 354 -15.66 -15.79 -17.33
N TYR A 355 -14.95 -15.21 -16.36
CA TYR A 355 -13.56 -14.80 -16.51
C TYR A 355 -12.59 -15.91 -16.10
N LEU A 356 -11.38 -15.88 -16.69
CA LEU A 356 -10.26 -16.76 -16.36
C LEU A 356 -10.62 -18.24 -16.42
N ARG A 357 -11.39 -18.61 -17.46
CA ARG A 357 -11.83 -19.98 -17.73
C ARG A 357 -10.87 -20.69 -18.68
N GLY A 358 -10.37 -21.86 -18.28
CA GLY A 358 -9.54 -22.71 -19.12
C GLY A 358 -8.74 -23.69 -18.28
N GLN A 359 -8.41 -24.86 -18.85
CA GLN A 359 -7.51 -25.82 -18.17
C GLN A 359 -6.05 -25.33 -18.15
N ASP A 360 -5.71 -24.41 -19.04
CA ASP A 360 -4.41 -23.77 -19.18
C ASP A 360 -4.35 -22.39 -18.48
N ILE A 361 -5.38 -22.02 -17.71
CA ILE A 361 -5.40 -20.78 -16.92
C ILE A 361 -5.41 -21.14 -15.44
N ALA A 362 -4.39 -20.72 -14.72
CA ALA A 362 -4.31 -20.92 -13.27
C ALA A 362 -5.34 -20.02 -12.54
N PRO A 363 -5.81 -20.43 -11.34
CA PRO A 363 -6.66 -19.57 -10.51
C PRO A 363 -6.00 -18.22 -10.21
N LEU A 364 -6.80 -17.14 -10.23
CA LEU A 364 -6.32 -15.80 -9.91
C LEU A 364 -5.59 -15.75 -8.57
N GLN A 365 -4.40 -15.16 -8.58
CA GLN A 365 -3.65 -14.83 -7.38
C GLN A 365 -3.68 -13.31 -7.16
N VAL A 366 -3.73 -12.90 -5.89
CA VAL A 366 -3.58 -11.49 -5.49
C VAL A 366 -2.34 -11.41 -4.62
N ALA A 367 -1.42 -10.54 -5.00
CA ALA A 367 -0.23 -10.21 -4.25
C ALA A 367 -0.29 -8.74 -3.84
N TYR A 368 0.16 -8.46 -2.63
CA TYR A 368 0.37 -7.08 -2.22
C TYR A 368 1.76 -6.62 -2.68
N ILE A 369 1.97 -5.32 -2.90
CA ILE A 369 3.25 -4.81 -3.43
C ILE A 369 4.46 -5.23 -2.57
N GLU A 370 4.32 -5.34 -1.24
CA GLU A 370 5.42 -5.86 -0.41
C GLU A 370 5.77 -7.30 -0.69
N ASP A 371 4.81 -8.09 -1.16
CA ASP A 371 5.08 -9.47 -1.54
C ASP A 371 5.98 -9.50 -2.77
N LEU A 372 5.83 -8.57 -3.71
CA LEU A 372 6.76 -8.42 -4.84
C LEU A 372 8.11 -7.85 -4.40
N GLU A 373 8.13 -6.90 -3.46
CA GLU A 373 9.39 -6.38 -2.89
C GLU A 373 10.17 -7.48 -2.14
N ARG A 374 9.44 -8.44 -1.55
CA ARG A 374 9.97 -9.66 -0.94
C ARG A 374 10.45 -10.66 -1.99
N LEU A 375 9.74 -10.80 -3.11
CA LEU A 375 10.20 -11.62 -4.23
C LEU A 375 11.54 -11.14 -4.79
N GLU A 376 11.82 -9.83 -4.80
CA GLU A 376 13.13 -9.30 -5.20
C GLU A 376 14.27 -9.90 -4.36
N ILE A 377 14.03 -10.13 -3.07
CA ILE A 377 14.97 -10.84 -2.19
C ILE A 377 14.98 -12.34 -2.54
N ALA A 378 13.82 -12.97 -2.68
CA ALA A 378 13.67 -14.42 -2.94
C ALA A 378 14.39 -14.90 -4.19
N MET A 379 14.32 -14.10 -5.26
CA MET A 379 14.83 -14.47 -6.57
C MET A 379 16.37 -14.52 -6.57
N THR A 380 17.04 -13.83 -5.64
CA THR A 380 18.49 -13.99 -5.43
C THR A 380 18.88 -15.39 -4.94
N SER A 381 17.93 -16.14 -4.39
CA SER A 381 18.10 -17.53 -3.95
C SER A 381 17.80 -18.57 -5.04
N GLY A 382 17.57 -18.14 -6.29
CA GLY A 382 17.48 -19.01 -7.47
C GLY A 382 16.10 -19.64 -7.76
N ARG A 383 15.04 -19.26 -7.04
CA ARG A 383 13.67 -19.71 -7.34
C ARG A 383 13.08 -18.95 -8.52
N SER A 384 12.13 -19.54 -9.26
CA SER A 384 11.33 -18.84 -10.26
C SER A 384 9.95 -18.42 -9.70
N LEU A 385 9.46 -17.23 -10.06
CA LEU A 385 8.09 -16.82 -9.73
C LEU A 385 7.03 -17.76 -10.35
N SER A 386 7.25 -18.27 -11.56
CA SER A 386 6.33 -19.23 -12.18
C SER A 386 6.26 -20.55 -11.41
N GLU A 387 7.39 -21.00 -10.84
CA GLU A 387 7.44 -22.20 -9.99
C GLU A 387 6.74 -21.96 -8.64
N LEU A 388 6.97 -20.79 -8.03
CA LEU A 388 6.29 -20.39 -6.79
C LEU A 388 4.77 -20.30 -7.00
N LEU A 389 4.33 -19.69 -8.10
CA LEU A 389 2.91 -19.62 -8.46
C LEU A 389 2.34 -21.00 -8.72
N TRP A 390 3.04 -21.85 -9.49
CA TRP A 390 2.64 -23.24 -9.72
C TRP A 390 2.48 -24.00 -8.40
N GLU A 391 3.49 -23.97 -7.53
CA GLU A 391 3.44 -24.62 -6.22
C GLU A 391 2.26 -24.12 -5.38
N LYS A 392 2.04 -22.80 -5.36
CA LYS A 392 0.91 -22.19 -4.63
C LYS A 392 -0.43 -22.68 -5.18
N VAL A 393 -0.63 -22.66 -6.50
CA VAL A 393 -1.93 -23.01 -7.08
C VAL A 393 -2.17 -24.52 -7.14
N SER A 394 -1.13 -25.35 -7.18
CA SER A 394 -1.26 -26.81 -7.23
C SER A 394 -1.65 -27.43 -5.89
N ASN A 395 -1.48 -26.73 -4.76
CA ASN A 395 -1.86 -27.21 -3.44
C ASN A 395 -3.06 -26.43 -2.88
N GLU A 396 -4.15 -27.10 -2.55
CA GLU A 396 -5.37 -26.44 -2.04
C GLU A 396 -5.11 -25.60 -0.77
N ARG A 397 -4.24 -26.07 0.13
CA ARG A 397 -3.85 -25.31 1.33
C ARG A 397 -3.11 -24.02 0.97
N PHE A 398 -2.17 -24.07 0.03
CA PHE A 398 -1.39 -22.89 -0.35
C PHE A 398 -2.19 -21.92 -1.20
N ARG A 399 -3.10 -22.44 -2.02
CA ARG A 399 -3.95 -21.67 -2.92
C ARG A 399 -4.81 -20.64 -2.17
N ILE A 400 -5.29 -20.99 -0.98
CA ILE A 400 -6.16 -20.13 -0.16
C ILE A 400 -5.40 -19.18 0.78
N MET A 401 -4.07 -19.31 0.89
CA MET A 401 -3.26 -18.40 1.71
C MET A 401 -3.05 -17.05 0.99
N THR A 402 -2.76 -15.99 1.74
CA THR A 402 -2.19 -14.78 1.13
C THR A 402 -0.86 -15.11 0.44
N PHE A 403 -0.45 -14.33 -0.55
CA PHE A 403 0.83 -14.55 -1.23
C PHE A 403 2.00 -14.37 -0.25
N GLY A 404 1.96 -13.34 0.59
CA GLY A 404 2.92 -13.13 1.68
C GLY A 404 3.06 -14.32 2.64
N ASN A 405 1.95 -14.89 3.14
CA ASN A 405 2.03 -16.05 4.06
C ASN A 405 2.59 -17.29 3.34
N PHE A 406 2.25 -17.48 2.06
CA PHE A 406 2.85 -18.53 1.26
C PHE A 406 4.36 -18.35 1.11
N LEU A 407 4.84 -17.12 0.86
CA LEU A 407 6.27 -16.82 0.82
C LEU A 407 6.96 -17.07 2.17
N ILE A 408 6.32 -16.76 3.31
CA ILE A 408 6.85 -17.09 4.65
C ILE A 408 7.08 -18.59 4.77
N GLU A 409 6.09 -19.40 4.36
CA GLU A 409 6.16 -20.85 4.51
C GLU A 409 7.14 -21.50 3.53
N ARG A 410 7.24 -21.00 2.29
CA ARG A 410 8.04 -21.64 1.24
C ARG A 410 9.44 -21.07 1.06
N ALA A 411 9.66 -19.83 1.46
CA ALA A 411 10.93 -19.13 1.33
C ALA A 411 11.18 -18.23 2.58
N PRO A 412 11.28 -18.83 3.79
CA PRO A 412 11.46 -18.09 5.04
C PRO A 412 12.74 -17.22 5.05
N GLU A 413 13.76 -17.58 4.27
CA GLU A 413 14.99 -16.81 4.08
C GLU A 413 14.75 -15.37 3.61
N ILE A 414 13.63 -15.12 2.92
CA ILE A 414 13.24 -13.77 2.46
C ILE A 414 13.03 -12.82 3.64
N PHE A 415 12.53 -13.34 4.77
CA PHE A 415 12.10 -12.51 5.90
C PHE A 415 13.28 -12.05 6.76
N ASN A 416 14.41 -12.74 6.69
CA ASN A 416 15.63 -12.35 7.40
C ASN A 416 16.44 -11.28 6.66
N ASN A 417 16.16 -11.06 5.38
CA ASN A 417 16.88 -10.13 4.54
C ASN A 417 16.12 -8.79 4.40
N GLN A 418 16.86 -7.76 3.99
CA GLN A 418 16.31 -6.45 3.67
C GLN A 418 16.34 -6.22 2.17
N ASN A 419 15.29 -5.60 1.63
CA ASN A 419 15.27 -5.17 0.24
C ASN A 419 16.29 -4.03 0.07
N GLN A 420 17.40 -4.33 -0.59
CA GLN A 420 18.53 -3.39 -0.74
C GLN A 420 18.17 -2.17 -1.57
N TYR A 421 17.22 -2.29 -2.51
CA TYR A 421 16.73 -1.15 -3.27
C TYR A 421 16.01 -0.16 -2.35
N LEU A 422 15.03 -0.63 -1.57
CA LEU A 422 14.27 0.22 -0.65
C LEU A 422 15.13 0.79 0.47
N LEU A 423 16.13 0.05 0.94
CA LEU A 423 17.10 0.58 1.90
C LEU A 423 17.87 1.77 1.31
N ARG A 424 18.40 1.62 0.08
CA ARG A 424 19.09 2.74 -0.61
C ARG A 424 18.17 3.91 -0.88
N GLN A 425 16.90 3.67 -1.22
CA GLN A 425 15.94 4.76 -1.39
C GLN A 425 15.66 5.46 -0.07
N PHE A 426 15.47 4.72 1.02
CA PHE A 426 15.33 5.31 2.34
C PHE A 426 16.55 6.15 2.73
N ASP A 427 17.76 5.67 2.44
CA ASP A 427 19.00 6.40 2.68
C ASP A 427 19.06 7.69 1.85
N ALA A 428 18.68 7.64 0.57
CA ALA A 428 18.62 8.82 -0.30
C ALA A 428 17.64 9.88 0.22
N VAL A 429 16.42 9.46 0.58
CA VAL A 429 15.41 10.33 1.19
C VAL A 429 15.92 10.94 2.50
N THR A 430 16.61 10.15 3.32
CA THR A 430 17.21 10.62 4.57
C THR A 430 18.31 11.64 4.31
N GLN A 431 19.14 11.44 3.29
CA GLN A 431 20.19 12.40 2.90
C GLN A 431 19.60 13.72 2.41
N GLU A 432 18.54 13.67 1.59
CA GLU A 432 17.81 14.88 1.15
C GLU A 432 17.20 15.63 2.35
N MET A 433 16.56 14.91 3.27
CA MET A 433 16.04 15.49 4.52
C MET A 433 17.14 16.16 5.35
N VAL A 434 18.28 15.50 5.53
CA VAL A 434 19.43 16.06 6.28
C VAL A 434 19.99 17.30 5.58
N ALA A 435 20.15 17.26 4.26
CA ALA A 435 20.61 18.41 3.48
C ALA A 435 19.64 19.59 3.61
N PHE A 436 18.33 19.32 3.56
CA PHE A 436 17.30 20.31 3.80
C PHE A 436 17.45 20.96 5.19
N PHE A 437 17.53 20.19 6.27
CA PHE A 437 17.68 20.78 7.61
C PHE A 437 19.00 21.52 7.81
N LYS A 438 20.11 21.02 7.26
CA LYS A 438 21.40 21.75 7.28
C LYS A 438 21.32 23.10 6.57
N SER A 439 20.61 23.17 5.43
CA SER A 439 20.40 24.43 4.72
C SER A 439 19.56 25.46 5.51
N ARG A 440 18.86 24.98 6.55
CA ARG A 440 18.04 25.79 7.45
C ARG A 440 18.72 26.00 8.81
N GLU A 441 19.97 25.62 9.01
CA GLU A 441 20.69 25.95 10.26
C GLU A 441 20.87 27.47 10.36
N LYS A 442 20.58 28.04 11.53
CA LYS A 442 20.88 29.45 11.78
C LYS A 442 22.40 29.61 11.75
N LEU A 443 22.89 30.45 10.85
CA LEU A 443 24.29 30.90 10.91
C LEU A 443 24.46 31.60 12.27
N ASN A 444 25.29 31.01 13.14
CA ASN A 444 25.68 31.67 14.39
C ASN A 444 26.22 33.04 14.02
N SER A 445 25.46 34.08 14.36
CA SER A 445 25.80 35.48 14.07
C SER A 445 26.84 36.04 15.05
N ASP A 446 27.47 35.17 15.84
CA ASP A 446 28.50 35.51 16.81
C ASP A 446 29.86 35.14 16.23
N GLY A 447 30.33 36.01 15.34
CA GLY A 447 31.72 36.18 14.96
C GLY A 447 32.10 37.63 15.15
#